data_AF-A0A8T4PTI9-F1
#
_entry.id   AF-A0A8T4PTI9-F1
#
_cell.length_a   1.000
_cell.length_b   1.000
_cell.length_c   1.000
_cell.angle_alpha   90.00
_cell.angle_beta   90.00
_cell.angle_gamma   90.00
#
_symmetry.space_group_name_H-M   'P 1'
#
loop_
_entity.id
_entity.type
_entity.pdbx_description
1 polymer ?
#
loop_
_entity_poly.entity_id
_entity_poly.type
_entity_poly.pdbx_seq_one_letter_code
_entity_poly.pdbx_strand_id
1 'polypeptide(L)' 'MVKIQKLPSGQLVITIPKLIAQYEGIRKGMELEFRKHKDGFILEILDKRKKGG' A
#
# COMPACT_ATOMS: atom_id res chain seq x y z
N MET A 1 12.15 -7.36 0.16
CA MET A 1 12.17 -6.73 -1.18
C MET A 1 10.74 -6.45 -1.62
N VAL A 2 10.44 -5.22 -2.02
CA VAL A 2 9.14 -4.86 -2.62
C VAL A 2 9.22 -5.18 -4.12
N LYS A 3 8.17 -5.75 -4.70
CA LYS A 3 8.12 -6.07 -6.14
C LYS A 3 6.92 -5.38 -6.78
N ILE A 4 7.13 -4.75 -7.93
CA ILE A 4 6.08 -4.13 -8.74
C ILE A 4 5.98 -4.91 -10.04
N GLN A 5 4.77 -5.32 -10.41
CA GLN A 5 4.50 -6.08 -11.64
C GLN A 5 3.25 -5.54 -12.31
N LYS A 6 3.26 -5.43 -13.64
CA LYS A 6 2.07 -5.17 -14.46
C LYS A 6 1.64 -6.47 -15.11
N LEU A 7 0.41 -6.91 -14.83
CA LEU A 7 -0.16 -8.09 -15.46
C LEU A 7 -0.59 -7.79 -16.90
N PRO A 8 -0.72 -8.81 -17.77
CA PRO A 8 -1.22 -8.63 -19.13
C PRO A 8 -2.60 -7.96 -19.21
N SER A 9 -3.43 -8.13 -18.18
CA SER A 9 -4.74 -7.46 -18.04
C SER A 9 -4.63 -5.93 -17.83
N GLY A 10 -3.43 -5.40 -17.64
CA GLY A 10 -3.21 -4.00 -17.27
C GLY A 10 -3.21 -3.75 -15.76
N GLN A 11 -3.57 -4.74 -14.95
CA GLN A 11 -3.58 -4.61 -13.49
C GLN A 11 -2.16 -4.46 -12.92
N LEU A 12 -1.98 -3.49 -12.02
CA LEU A 12 -0.75 -3.29 -11.27
C LEU A 12 -0.79 -4.12 -9.97
N VAL A 13 0.26 -4.90 -9.73
CA VAL A 13 0.42 -5.72 -8.53
C VAL A 13 1.68 -5.28 -7.79
N ILE A 14 1.49 -4.85 -6.53
CA ILE A 14 2.58 -4.49 -5.62
C ILE A 14 2.66 -5.58 -4.55
N THR A 15 3.79 -6.28 -4.51
CA THR A 15 4.06 -7.30 -3.49
C THR A 15 4.86 -6.68 -2.35
N ILE A 16 4.26 -6.68 -1.17
CA ILE A 16 4.86 -6.19 0.08
C ILE A 16 5.29 -7.40 0.92
N PRO A 17 6.55 -7.46 1.40
CA PRO A 17 7.00 -8.48 2.33
C PRO A 17 6.13 -8.58 3.58
N LYS A 18 5.86 -9.81 4.03
CA LYS A 18 5.01 -10.08 5.20
C LYS A 18 5.44 -9.31 6.45
N LEU A 19 6.75 -9.20 6.69
CA LEU A 19 7.28 -8.48 7.86
C LEU A 19 6.91 -6.99 7.83
N ILE A 20 7.02 -6.34 6.67
CA ILE A 20 6.66 -4.92 6.49
C ILE A 20 5.14 -4.76 6.64
N ALA A 21 4.37 -5.64 6.00
CA ALA A 21 2.90 -5.60 6.12
C ALA A 21 2.44 -5.76 7.57
N GLN A 22 3.10 -6.62 8.36
CA GLN A 22 2.79 -6.80 9.78
C GLN A 22 3.18 -5.58 10.62
N TYR A 23 4.36 -5.00 10.37
CA TYR A 23 4.83 -3.81 11.07
C TYR A 23 3.92 -2.60 10.81
N GLU A 24 3.54 -2.38 9.55
CA GLU A 24 2.63 -1.30 9.14
C GLU A 24 1.14 -1.62 9.43
N GLY A 25 0.84 -2.84 9.88
CA GLY A 25 -0.54 -3.26 10.18
C GLY A 25 -1.44 -3.46 8.96
N ILE A 26 -0.88 -3.63 7.76
CA ILE A 26 -1.62 -3.87 6.51
C ILE A 26 -2.31 -5.24 6.54
N ARG A 27 -3.61 -5.26 6.23
CA ARG A 27 -4.44 -6.47 6.22
C ARG A 27 -5.13 -6.66 4.86
N LYS A 28 -5.50 -7.90 4.55
CA LYS A 28 -6.31 -8.20 3.35
C LYS A 28 -7.63 -7.44 3.41
N GLY A 29 -8.05 -6.84 2.30
CA GLY A 29 -9.27 -6.05 2.19
C GLY A 29 -9.16 -4.61 2.71
N MET A 30 -7.98 -4.18 3.13
CA MET A 30 -7.73 -2.80 3.55
C MET A 30 -7.66 -1.86 2.34
N GLU A 31 -8.23 -0.67 2.48
CA GLU A 31 -8.09 0.42 1.51
C GLU A 31 -6.79 1.19 1.76
N LEU A 32 -6.07 1.49 0.68
CA LEU A 32 -4.83 2.26 0.69
C LEU A 32 -4.97 3.44 -0.27
N GLU A 33 -4.43 4.60 0.10
CA GLU A 33 -4.34 5.77 -0.78
C GLU A 33 -2.95 5.87 -1.37
N PHE A 34 -2.88 6.15 -2.68
CA PHE A 34 -1.64 6.51 -3.35
C PHE A 34 -1.41 8.01 -3.24
N ARG A 35 -0.29 8.41 -2.64
CA ARG A 35 0.15 9.81 -2.62
C ARG A 35 1.39 9.99 -3.46
N LYS A 36 1.40 11.06 -4.26
CA LYS A 36 2.56 11.43 -5.07
C LYS A 36 3.68 11.93 -4.15
N HIS A 37 4.90 11.47 -4.40
CA HIS A 37 6.11 11.97 -3.75
C HIS A 37 7.14 12.32 -4.83
N LYS A 38 8.09 13.21 -4.52
CA LYS A 38 9.11 13.65 -5.48
C LYS A 38 9.90 12.49 -6.10
N ASP A 39 10.14 11.44 -5.31
CA ASP A 39 10.94 10.28 -5.69
C ASP A 39 10.08 9.03 -6.01
N GLY A 40 8.75 9.18 -6.09
CA GLY A 40 7.84 8.06 -6.36
C GLY A 40 6.43 8.24 -5.80
N PHE A 41 5.93 7.22 -5.12
CA PHE A 41 4.62 7.26 -4.47
C PHE A 41 4.68 6.63 -3.09
N ILE A 42 3.83 7.13 -2.20
CA ILE A 42 3.63 6.63 -0.85
C ILE A 42 2.28 5.92 -0.82
N LEU A 43 2.25 4.75 -0.16
CA LEU A 43 1.01 4.05 0.15
C LEU A 43 0.64 4.40 1.59
N GLU A 44 -0.44 5.17 1.76
CA GLU A 44 -0.97 5.47 3.09
C GLU A 44 -2.17 4.57 3.39
N ILE A 45 -2.24 4.06 4.62
CA ILE A 45 -3.39 3.29 5.09
C ILE A 45 -4.55 4.26 5.35
N LEU A 46 -5.66 4.06 4.65
CA LEU A 46 -6.90 4.81 4.88
C LEU A 46 -7.58 4.25 6.14
N ASP A 47 -7.07 4.62 7.31
CA ASP A 47 -7.73 4.30 8.56
C ASP A 47 -8.82 5.35 8.86
N LYS A 48 -10.09 4.97 8.67
CA LYS A 48 -11.24 5.81 9.02
C LYS A 48 -11.30 6.16 10.52
N ARG A 49 -10.48 5.54 11.39
CA ARG A 49 -10.48 5.79 12.85
C ARG A 49 -9.51 6.88 13.33
N LYS A 50 -8.60 7.41 12.50
CA LYS A 50 -7.59 8.41 12.92
C LYS A 50 -7.96 9.88 12.69
N LYS A 51 -9.22 10.19 12.37
CA LYS A 51 -9.76 11.59 12.35
C LYS A 51 -10.61 11.89 13.59
N GLY A 52 -10.02 11.69 14.76
CA GLY A 52 -10.66 11.97 16.05
C GLY A 52 -9.61 11.97 17.15
N GLY A 53 -8.85 13.06 17.21
CA GLY A 53 -7.90 13.39 18.26
C GLY A 53 -7.87 14.90 18.40
#